data_AF-A0A9Q0S9M5-F1
#
_entry.id   AF-A0A9Q0S9M5-F1
#
_cell.length_a   1.000
_cell.length_b   1.000
_cell.length_c   1.000
_cell.angle_alpha   90.00
_cell.angle_beta   90.00
_cell.angle_gamma   90.00
#
_symmetry.space_group_name_H-M   'P 1'
#
loop_
_entity.id
_entity.type
_entity.pdbx_description
1 polymer ?
#
loop_
_entity_poly.entity_id
_entity_poly.type
_entity_poly.pdbx_seq_one_letter_code
_entity_poly.pdbx_strand_id
1 'polypeptide(L)'
;MLWNHSKYKEPTSLFEHFIVAGPHPDANLEKVEDAFAREKKWKSDMEKSDLLDFKSIHRRAPSFPTLEPQILFKYPPGKRLAMRSKDLAAFCFPGGVK
;
A
#
# COMPACT_ATOMS: atom_id res chain seq x y z
N MET A 1 -7.57 -32.58 -20.70
CA MET A 1 -7.32 -31.71 -19.52
C MET A 1 -8.67 -31.36 -18.92
N LEU A 2 -9.05 -31.99 -17.81
CA LEU A 2 -10.34 -31.75 -17.17
C LEU A 2 -10.18 -30.56 -16.22
N TRP A 3 -10.83 -29.45 -16.55
CA TRP A 3 -10.93 -28.29 -15.67
C TRP A 3 -11.78 -28.69 -14.46
N ASN A 4 -11.14 -28.87 -13.29
CA ASN A 4 -11.83 -29.20 -12.05
C ASN A 4 -12.70 -28.01 -11.61
N HIS A 5 -13.99 -28.03 -11.97
CA HIS A 5 -15.03 -27.10 -11.51
C HIS A 5 -15.43 -27.31 -10.02
N SER A 6 -14.67 -28.08 -9.22
CA SER A 6 -15.18 -28.66 -7.97
C SER A 6 -15.06 -27.80 -6.70
N LYS A 7 -14.85 -26.48 -6.81
CA LYS A 7 -14.74 -25.61 -5.62
C LYS A 7 -15.57 -24.34 -5.66
N TYR A 8 -16.47 -24.18 -6.61
CA TYR A 8 -17.37 -23.03 -6.58
C TYR A 8 -18.57 -23.36 -5.68
N LYS A 9 -18.45 -23.01 -4.39
CA LYS A 9 -19.58 -22.96 -3.48
C LYS A 9 -20.29 -21.63 -3.70
N GLU A 10 -21.61 -21.68 -3.90
CA GLU A 10 -22.39 -20.45 -4.07
C GLU A 10 -22.25 -19.55 -2.84
N PRO A 11 -21.91 -18.25 -3.03
CA PRO A 11 -21.71 -17.34 -1.92
C PRO A 11 -23.03 -17.10 -1.19
N THR A 12 -23.02 -17.25 0.13
CA THR A 12 -24.20 -17.02 0.99
C THR A 12 -24.37 -15.57 1.40
N SER A 13 -23.45 -14.69 0.98
CA SER A 13 -23.45 -13.27 1.31
C SER A 13 -22.84 -12.47 0.16
N LEU A 14 -23.26 -11.22 0.01
CA LEU A 14 -22.73 -10.31 -0.99
C LEU A 14 -21.25 -9.96 -0.76
N PHE A 15 -20.85 -9.87 0.51
CA PHE A 15 -19.46 -9.67 0.92
C PHE A 15 -19.22 -10.34 2.27
N GLU A 16 -17.98 -10.79 2.51
CA GLU A 16 -17.65 -11.38 3.81
C GLU A 16 -17.35 -10.33 4.87
N HIS A 17 -16.63 -9.28 4.48
CA HIS A 17 -16.19 -8.17 5.32
C HIS A 17 -16.12 -6.87 4.50
N PHE A 18 -16.42 -5.75 5.16
CA PHE A 18 -16.15 -4.41 4.68
C PHE A 18 -15.10 -3.78 5.59
N ILE A 19 -14.06 -3.18 5.01
CA ILE A 19 -12.88 -2.73 5.74
C ILE A 19 -12.47 -1.35 5.22
N VAL A 20 -12.09 -0.47 6.14
CA VAL A 20 -11.37 0.77 5.81
C VAL A 20 -9.95 0.61 6.31
N ALA A 21 -8.98 0.78 5.41
CA ALA A 21 -7.56 0.70 5.70
C ALA A 21 -6.85 1.97 5.25
N GLY A 22 -5.83 2.39 5.99
CA GLY A 22 -5.08 3.61 5.69
C GLY A 22 -4.04 3.92 6.77
N PRO A 23 -3.39 5.09 6.68
CA PRO A 23 -2.50 5.58 7.72
C PRO A 23 -3.17 5.65 9.09
N HIS A 24 -2.35 5.59 10.16
CA HIS A 24 -2.83 5.90 11.50
C HIS A 24 -3.44 7.32 11.53
N PRO A 25 -4.56 7.55 12.24
CA PRO A 25 -5.20 8.88 12.31
C PRO A 25 -4.24 9.98 12.79
N ASP A 26 -3.35 9.65 13.72
CA ASP A 26 -2.32 10.55 14.25
C ASP A 26 -1.02 10.59 13.40
N ALA A 27 -1.02 10.02 12.20
CA ALA A 27 0.14 10.10 11.32
C ALA A 27 0.41 11.56 10.93
N ASN A 28 1.69 11.96 10.95
CA ASN A 28 2.10 13.28 10.49
C ASN A 28 2.06 13.33 8.96
N LEU A 29 0.93 13.73 8.41
CA LEU A 29 0.68 13.82 6.98
C LEU A 29 1.58 14.86 6.31
N GLU A 30 1.87 15.97 6.98
CA GLU A 30 2.73 17.05 6.43
C GLU A 30 4.13 16.55 6.09
N LYS A 31 4.78 15.81 7.01
CA LYS A 31 6.11 15.22 6.76
C LYS A 31 6.10 14.19 5.62
N VAL A 32 4.96 13.55 5.40
CA VAL A 32 4.78 12.51 4.38
C VAL A 32 4.58 13.15 3.01
N GLU A 33 3.70 14.16 2.92
CA GLU A 33 3.49 14.97 1.72
C GLU A 33 4.81 15.62 1.27
N ASP A 34 5.57 16.19 2.21
CA ASP A 34 6.88 16.78 1.94
C ASP A 34 7.87 15.77 1.36
N ALA A 35 7.93 14.56 1.91
CA ALA A 35 8.81 13.54 1.39
C ALA A 35 8.38 13.02 0.03
N PHE A 36 7.08 12.91 -0.20
CA PHE A 36 6.53 12.52 -1.49
C PHE A 36 6.80 13.60 -2.56
N ALA A 37 6.69 14.88 -2.21
CA ALA A 37 7.07 15.98 -3.09
C ALA A 37 8.57 15.91 -3.46
N ARG A 38 9.44 15.61 -2.49
CA ARG A 38 10.88 15.38 -2.74
C ARG A 38 11.12 14.17 -3.65
N GLU A 39 10.39 13.07 -3.46
CA GLU A 39 10.48 11.89 -4.33
C GLU A 39 10.06 12.20 -5.76
N LYS A 40 8.92 12.87 -5.96
CA LYS A 40 8.45 13.24 -7.30
C LYS A 40 9.44 14.15 -8.01
N LYS A 41 9.98 15.14 -7.29
CA LYS A 41 11.02 16.02 -7.83
C LYS A 41 12.25 15.24 -8.24
N TRP A 42 12.72 14.36 -7.35
CA TRP A 42 13.87 13.48 -7.61
C TRP A 42 13.68 12.59 -8.85
N LYS A 43 12.52 11.95 -8.99
CA LYS A 43 12.20 11.12 -10.17
C LYS A 43 12.17 11.95 -11.44
N SER A 44 11.58 13.15 -11.41
CA SER A 44 11.56 14.04 -12.56
C SER A 44 12.97 14.53 -12.94
N ASP A 45 13.83 14.79 -11.95
CA ASP A 45 15.22 15.18 -12.18
C ASP A 45 16.03 14.01 -12.78
N MET A 46 15.77 12.77 -12.33
CA MET A 46 16.34 11.54 -12.93
C MET A 46 15.95 11.37 -14.40
N GLU A 47 14.68 11.56 -14.74
CA GLU A 47 14.18 11.44 -16.12
C GLU A 47 14.80 12.46 -17.07
N LYS A 48 15.27 13.60 -16.53
CA LYS A 48 15.93 14.67 -17.30
C LYS A 48 17.45 14.51 -17.39
N SER A 49 18.05 13.60 -16.62
CA SER A 49 19.51 13.43 -16.53
C SER A 49 20.03 12.33 -17.47
N ASP A 50 21.16 12.58 -18.13
CA ASP A 50 21.83 11.60 -19.00
C ASP A 50 22.44 10.43 -18.21
N LEU A 51 22.60 9.28 -18.87
CA LEU A 51 23.01 7.98 -18.30
C LEU A 51 24.33 8.01 -17.52
N LEU A 52 25.19 9.01 -17.74
CA LEU A 52 26.46 9.20 -17.03
C LEU A 52 26.30 9.72 -15.59
N ASP A 53 25.19 10.42 -15.29
CA ASP A 53 24.89 10.95 -13.96
C ASP A 53 24.12 9.96 -13.06
N PHE A 54 23.72 8.81 -13.61
CA PHE A 54 22.91 7.81 -12.91
C PHE A 54 23.56 7.30 -11.60
N LYS A 55 24.89 7.17 -11.58
CA LYS A 55 25.67 6.71 -10.41
C LYS A 55 25.82 7.78 -9.31
N SER A 56 25.81 9.06 -9.68
CA SER A 56 25.95 10.18 -8.74
C SER A 56 24.61 10.52 -8.09
N ILE A 57 23.53 10.32 -8.85
CA ILE A 57 22.14 10.51 -8.46
C ILE A 57 21.74 9.38 -7.51
N HIS A 58 21.90 8.10 -7.84
CA HIS A 58 21.42 6.99 -6.98
C HIS A 58 21.89 7.03 -5.51
N ARG A 59 23.05 7.62 -5.21
CA ARG A 59 23.55 7.78 -3.81
C ARG A 59 22.81 8.84 -2.98
N ARG A 60 22.02 9.70 -3.62
CA ARG A 60 21.24 10.79 -3.01
C ARG A 60 19.73 10.51 -2.98
N ALA A 61 19.32 9.27 -3.24
CA ALA A 61 17.92 8.87 -3.16
C ALA A 61 17.34 9.28 -1.79
N PRO A 62 16.23 10.05 -1.76
CA PRO A 62 15.58 10.41 -0.51
C PRO A 62 15.16 9.16 0.28
N SER A 63 15.29 9.20 1.61
CA SER A 63 14.64 8.18 2.46
C SER A 63 13.13 8.38 2.37
N PHE A 64 12.42 7.37 1.85
CA PHE A 64 10.97 7.39 1.77
C PHE A 64 10.37 7.17 3.16
N PRO A 65 9.49 8.05 3.67
CA PRO A 65 8.75 7.76 4.87
C PRO A 65 7.78 6.64 4.56
N THR A 66 7.99 5.48 5.16
CA THR A 66 7.05 4.37 5.07
C THR A 66 5.98 4.61 6.13
N LEU A 67 4.82 5.12 5.72
CA LEU A 67 3.63 4.99 6.54
C LEU A 67 3.14 3.55 6.45
N GLU A 68 3.13 2.86 7.59
CA GLU A 68 2.58 1.51 7.65
C GLU A 68 1.04 1.61 7.65
N PRO A 69 0.35 1.01 6.66
CA PRO A 69 -1.10 1.03 6.61
C PRO A 69 -1.67 0.13 7.72
N GLN A 70 -2.80 0.53 8.25
CA GLN A 70 -3.52 -0.22 9.28
C GLN A 70 -5.01 -0.33 8.98
N ILE A 71 -5.67 -1.26 9.67
CA ILE A 71 -7.12 -1.39 9.60
C ILE A 71 -7.75 -0.37 10.55
N LEU A 72 -8.46 0.61 9.99
CA LEU A 72 -9.13 1.68 10.72
C LEU A 72 -10.56 1.31 11.10
N PHE A 73 -11.21 0.50 10.27
CA PHE A 73 -12.58 0.07 10.49
C PHE A 73 -12.82 -1.32 9.91
N LYS A 74 -13.71 -2.10 10.54
CA LYS A 74 -14.18 -3.38 10.03
C LYS A 74 -15.66 -3.60 10.31
N TYR A 75 -16.35 -4.17 9.34
CA TYR A 75 -17.73 -4.63 9.45
C TYR A 75 -17.86 -6.04 8.84
N PRO A 76 -18.70 -6.94 9.41
CA PRO A 76 -19.42 -6.77 10.66
C PRO A 76 -18.48 -6.77 11.89
N PRO A 77 -18.83 -6.04 12.97
CA PRO A 77 -18.04 -6.04 14.19
C PRO A 77 -18.02 -7.46 14.78
N GLY A 78 -16.91 -7.84 15.41
CA GLY A 78 -16.75 -9.16 16.05
C GLY A 78 -16.47 -10.33 15.11
N LYS A 79 -16.73 -10.22 13.80
CA LYS A 79 -16.35 -11.27 12.84
C LYS A 79 -14.83 -11.30 12.66
N ARG A 80 -14.26 -12.51 12.67
CA ARG A 80 -12.82 -12.73 12.49
C ARG A 80 -12.47 -12.64 11.01
N LEU A 81 -11.44 -11.86 10.71
CA LEU A 81 -10.84 -11.81 9.38
C LEU A 81 -10.12 -13.13 9.10
N ALA A 82 -10.23 -13.60 7.85
CA ALA A 82 -9.50 -14.79 7.38
C ALA A 82 -7.97 -14.57 7.35
N MET A 83 -7.55 -13.30 7.32
CA MET A 83 -6.16 -12.87 7.21
C MET A 83 -5.77 -12.00 8.41
N ARG A 84 -4.48 -11.96 8.75
CA ARG A 84 -3.96 -11.05 9.78
C ARG A 84 -4.12 -9.61 9.31
N SER A 85 -4.44 -8.68 10.22
CA SER A 85 -4.64 -7.26 9.90
C SER A 85 -3.49 -6.64 9.12
N LYS A 86 -2.24 -7.00 9.43
CA LYS A 86 -1.05 -6.52 8.73
C LYS A 86 -0.96 -7.00 7.28
N ASP A 87 -1.30 -8.27 7.03
CA ASP A 87 -1.22 -8.83 5.68
C ASP A 87 -2.37 -8.27 4.83
N LEU A 88 -3.52 -8.00 5.47
CA LEU A 88 -4.66 -7.38 4.83
C LEU A 88 -4.40 -5.90 4.49
N ALA A 89 -3.73 -5.17 5.38
CA ALA A 89 -3.29 -3.82 5.10
C ALA A 89 -2.24 -3.79 3.97
N ALA A 90 -1.28 -4.72 3.97
CA ALA A 90 -0.34 -4.87 2.86
C ALA A 90 -1.03 -5.25 1.53
N PHE A 91 -2.11 -6.03 1.58
CA PHE A 91 -2.93 -6.33 0.41
C PHE A 91 -3.64 -5.09 -0.14
N CYS A 92 -4.15 -4.22 0.73
CA CYS A 92 -4.75 -2.95 0.32
C CYS A 92 -3.73 -1.94 -0.23
N PHE A 93 -2.48 -1.99 0.25
CA PHE A 93 -1.39 -1.08 -0.12
C PHE A 93 -0.15 -1.86 -0.58
N PRO A 94 -0.21 -2.56 -1.73
CA PRO A 94 0.86 -3.46 -2.16
C PRO A 94 2.19 -2.73 -2.47
N GLY A 95 2.12 -1.43 -2.74
CA GLY A 95 3.27 -0.56 -2.92
C GLY A 95 3.51 0.39 -1.75
N GLY A 96 2.94 0.12 -0.57
CA GLY A 96 2.89 1.04 0.57
C GLY A 96 1.88 2.18 0.39
N VAL A 97 1.79 3.02 1.41
CA VAL A 97 1.08 4.31 1.34
C VAL A 97 2.01 5.30 0.62
N LYS A 98 1.51 5.96 -0.43
CA LYS A 98 2.22 6.94 -1.26
C LYS A 98 1.49 8.26 -1.28
#